data_AF-A0A100IN22-F1
#
_entry.id   AF-A0A100IN22-F1
#
_cell.length_a   1.000
_cell.length_b   1.000
_cell.length_c   1.000
_cell.angle_alpha   90.00
_cell.angle_beta   90.00
_cell.angle_gamma   90.00
#
_symmetry.space_group_name_H-M   'P 1'
#
loop_
_entity.id
_entity.type
_entity.pdbx_description
1 polymer ?
#
loop_
_entity_poly.entity_id
_entity_poly.type
_entity_poly.pdbx_seq_one_letter_code
_entity_poly.pdbx_strand_id
1 'polypeptide(L)'
;MLPRKILLRLTQWLDPVSVVHLSSTCKDFKAVLREKYTLAALNHATTVCKYVYVYRGLDENIFRRATSEDTDRDNMARLPRLDAIITNNDRNLVEKYIDAGIDPNMEIWGHGSGSLLLRAGRCTRIDIIQMLLGKGAEPRRTLWSSPSEWSILDELANWHQYNLYSTHWKETTLLFLGRGVIFSSLKMAEQLCGMQDAPHVLEVALGQGLSIHHTFTEVDTNHDGITVERENISWLHAVVPKGTPEMIKHILDRAPEQLTALEIVHTTKIPWYMLWHPTGNHMLYRFDTHRNRSPLDLAVERGKDKIVGYLLDLGIKPTFETLEGAIQLANRKQDKFYWNCRLDPMEWLEWKLQWVDLVQIIASKLDIDGAEATSLFERILEYASWAARPGGEDDGRLYLSGLLKKLSPRTQLLYADRLAFDDYENSLTEVRKKFEELAGEIDQSNSECWQAWRNKVSRYGSINDGVLERYYEMLEDIEDHVDELEFAEKKLQYIARQVKGLEEILQLRRESTLDLP
;
A
#
# COMPACT_ATOMS: atom_id res chain seq x y z
N MET A 1 -50.97 -1.78 40.75
CA MET A 1 -50.20 -2.08 39.52
C MET A 1 -50.24 -3.56 39.25
N LEU A 2 -50.53 -3.99 38.02
CA LEU A 2 -50.47 -5.41 37.65
C LEU A 2 -49.01 -5.91 37.68
N PRO A 3 -48.73 -7.13 38.16
CA PRO A 3 -47.40 -7.72 38.10
C PRO A 3 -46.86 -7.76 36.65
N ARG A 4 -45.58 -7.41 36.46
CA ARG A 4 -44.90 -7.35 35.14
C ARG A 4 -45.12 -8.62 34.30
N LYS A 5 -45.12 -9.80 34.92
CA LYS A 5 -45.37 -11.09 34.24
C LYS A 5 -46.77 -11.19 33.61
N ILE A 6 -47.78 -10.59 34.24
CA ILE A 6 -49.17 -10.58 33.72
C ILE A 6 -49.26 -9.61 32.54
N LEU A 7 -48.65 -8.42 32.68
CA LEU A 7 -48.59 -7.45 31.58
C LEU A 7 -47.94 -8.06 30.34
N LEU A 8 -46.79 -8.73 30.48
CA LEU A 8 -46.10 -9.42 29.38
C LEU A 8 -47.00 -10.44 28.65
N ARG A 9 -47.77 -11.26 29.40
CA ARG A 9 -48.71 -12.21 28.81
C ARG A 9 -49.85 -11.52 28.06
N LEU A 10 -50.42 -10.44 28.60
CA LEU A 10 -51.50 -9.70 27.96
C LEU A 10 -51.04 -9.10 26.62
N THR A 11 -49.81 -8.58 26.56
CA THR A 11 -49.26 -8.03 25.32
C THR A 11 -49.15 -9.04 24.17
N GLN A 12 -49.14 -10.35 24.43
CA GLN A 12 -49.13 -11.37 23.37
C GLN A 12 -50.42 -11.42 22.54
N TRP A 13 -51.52 -10.90 23.08
CA TRP A 13 -52.86 -11.00 22.50
C TRP A 13 -53.44 -9.64 22.05
N LEU A 14 -52.66 -8.56 22.18
CA LEU A 14 -53.09 -7.22 21.78
C LEU A 14 -52.81 -6.98 20.31
N ASP A 15 -53.83 -6.51 19.59
CA ASP A 15 -53.67 -5.98 18.24
C ASP A 15 -52.94 -4.62 18.28
N PRO A 16 -52.33 -4.18 17.16
CA PRO A 16 -51.57 -2.93 17.10
C PRO A 16 -52.35 -1.67 17.55
N VAL A 17 -53.68 -1.63 17.37
CA VAL A 17 -54.51 -0.47 17.74
C VAL A 17 -54.71 -0.42 19.25
N SER A 18 -55.02 -1.57 19.87
CA SER A 18 -55.13 -1.69 21.33
C SER A 18 -53.81 -1.35 22.03
N VAL A 19 -52.68 -1.69 21.42
CA VAL A 19 -51.34 -1.30 21.91
C VAL A 19 -51.18 0.21 21.94
N VAL A 20 -51.47 0.91 20.83
CA VAL A 20 -51.30 2.37 20.74
C VAL A 20 -52.16 3.06 21.82
N HIS A 21 -53.41 2.62 21.96
CA HIS A 21 -54.35 3.19 22.92
C HIS A 21 -53.89 2.98 24.37
N LEU A 22 -53.48 1.77 24.74
CA LEU A 22 -53.03 1.44 26.09
C LEU A 22 -51.64 2.00 26.44
N SER A 23 -50.78 2.19 25.43
CA SER A 23 -49.46 2.81 25.61
C SER A 23 -49.54 4.30 25.99
N SER A 24 -50.66 4.96 25.69
CA SER A 24 -50.90 6.36 26.05
C SER A 24 -51.35 6.55 27.50
N THR A 25 -51.90 5.50 28.12
CA THR A 25 -52.62 5.57 29.41
C THR A 25 -51.79 5.12 30.61
N CYS A 26 -50.79 4.26 30.44
CA CYS A 26 -50.00 3.72 31.55
C CYS A 26 -48.50 3.65 31.22
N LYS A 27 -47.66 4.36 31.99
CA LYS A 27 -46.20 4.43 31.79
C LYS A 27 -45.53 3.05 31.86
N ASP A 28 -45.90 2.23 32.84
CA ASP A 28 -45.36 0.87 33.01
C ASP A 28 -45.81 -0.06 31.90
N PHE A 29 -47.06 0.07 31.45
CA PHE A 29 -47.57 -0.72 30.34
C PHE A 29 -46.93 -0.32 29.01
N LYS A 30 -46.72 0.98 28.79
CA LYS A 30 -45.94 1.52 27.66
C LYS A 30 -44.51 0.97 27.67
N ALA A 31 -43.88 0.83 28.83
CA ALA A 31 -42.55 0.23 28.96
C ALA A 31 -42.54 -1.26 28.58
N VAL A 32 -43.52 -2.04 29.08
CA VAL A 32 -43.64 -3.48 28.75
C VAL A 32 -43.97 -3.70 27.27
N LEU A 33 -44.84 -2.86 26.69
CA LEU A 33 -45.12 -2.90 25.26
C LEU A 33 -43.86 -2.59 24.46
N ARG A 34 -43.15 -1.50 24.78
CA ARG A 34 -41.87 -1.15 24.14
C ARG A 34 -40.88 -2.30 24.21
N GLU A 35 -40.71 -2.94 25.37
CA GLU A 35 -39.83 -4.11 25.52
C GLU A 35 -40.19 -5.24 24.55
N LYS A 36 -41.48 -5.57 24.38
CA LYS A 36 -41.91 -6.60 23.42
C LYS A 36 -41.69 -6.19 21.96
N TYR A 37 -41.98 -4.93 21.61
CA TYR A 37 -41.74 -4.41 20.26
C TYR A 37 -40.26 -4.37 19.92
N THR A 38 -39.42 -3.92 20.85
CA THR A 38 -37.98 -3.93 20.73
C THR A 38 -37.46 -5.35 20.56
N LEU A 39 -37.94 -6.32 21.34
CA LEU A 39 -37.55 -7.72 21.19
C LEU A 39 -37.99 -8.31 19.85
N ALA A 40 -39.20 -8.00 19.37
CA ALA A 40 -39.68 -8.44 18.06
C ALA A 40 -38.87 -7.82 16.92
N ALA A 41 -38.57 -6.52 17.00
CA ALA A 41 -37.72 -5.82 16.06
C ALA A 41 -36.30 -6.39 16.06
N LEU A 42 -35.72 -6.65 17.25
CA LEU A 42 -34.42 -7.26 17.43
C LEU A 42 -34.37 -8.66 16.81
N ASN A 43 -35.33 -9.53 17.12
CA ASN A 43 -35.44 -10.85 16.51
C ASN A 43 -35.55 -10.77 14.99
N HIS A 44 -36.37 -9.84 14.46
CA HIS A 44 -36.50 -9.64 13.03
C HIS A 44 -35.20 -9.13 12.38
N ALA A 45 -34.53 -8.17 13.01
CA ALA A 45 -33.26 -7.58 12.57
C ALA A 45 -32.11 -8.60 12.56
N THR A 46 -32.06 -9.45 13.58
CA THR A 46 -30.98 -10.45 13.79
C THR A 46 -31.21 -11.78 13.09
N THR A 47 -32.41 -12.03 12.56
CA THR A 47 -32.68 -13.28 11.84
C THR A 47 -31.74 -13.41 10.64
N VAL A 48 -30.93 -14.47 10.63
CA VAL A 48 -30.05 -14.80 9.51
C VAL A 48 -30.88 -15.22 8.31
N CYS A 49 -30.69 -14.57 7.17
CA CYS A 49 -31.33 -14.90 5.89
C CYS A 49 -30.26 -15.23 4.84
N LYS A 50 -30.64 -15.99 3.81
CA LYS A 50 -29.82 -16.17 2.61
C LYS A 50 -29.96 -14.93 1.71
N TYR A 51 -28.83 -14.37 1.30
CA TYR A 51 -28.74 -13.28 0.33
C TYR A 51 -27.85 -13.69 -0.83
N VAL A 52 -28.18 -13.22 -2.02
CA VAL A 52 -27.32 -13.30 -3.20
C VAL A 52 -26.50 -12.02 -3.24
N TYR A 53 -25.19 -12.18 -3.32
CA TYR A 53 -24.25 -11.08 -3.51
C TYR A 53 -24.26 -10.65 -4.98
N VAL A 54 -24.68 -9.41 -5.23
CA VAL A 54 -24.69 -8.81 -6.56
C VAL A 54 -23.59 -7.76 -6.62
N TYR A 55 -22.55 -8.07 -7.38
CA TYR A 55 -21.45 -7.13 -7.64
C TYR A 55 -21.90 -6.09 -8.66
N ARG A 56 -21.91 -4.80 -8.29
CA ARG A 56 -22.21 -3.68 -9.21
C ARG A 56 -21.00 -2.75 -9.39
N GLY A 57 -19.82 -3.34 -9.55
CA GLY A 57 -18.56 -2.59 -9.72
C GLY A 57 -17.82 -2.37 -8.40
N LEU A 58 -16.81 -1.49 -8.43
CA LEU A 58 -15.81 -1.34 -7.36
C LEU A 58 -16.39 -0.84 -6.02
N ASP A 59 -17.49 -0.07 -6.03
CA ASP A 59 -18.00 0.63 -4.84
C ASP A 59 -19.37 0.13 -4.31
N GLU A 60 -20.08 -0.73 -5.04
CA GLU A 60 -21.48 -1.08 -4.71
C GLU A 60 -21.71 -2.59 -4.67
N ASN A 61 -21.46 -3.16 -3.51
CA ASN A 61 -21.93 -4.51 -3.19
C ASN A 61 -23.36 -4.43 -2.65
N ILE A 62 -24.30 -5.07 -3.35
CA ILE A 62 -25.71 -5.13 -2.95
C ILE A 62 -26.09 -6.58 -2.66
N PHE A 63 -26.69 -6.80 -1.50
CA PHE A 63 -27.30 -8.05 -1.12
C PHE A 63 -28.79 -8.04 -1.47
N ARG A 64 -29.20 -8.88 -2.42
CA ARG A 64 -30.63 -9.18 -2.65
C ARG A 64 -31.01 -10.42 -1.85
N ARG A 65 -32.19 -10.43 -1.22
CA ARG A 65 -32.68 -11.63 -0.54
C ARG A 65 -32.85 -12.76 -1.55
N ALA A 66 -32.31 -13.94 -1.22
CA ALA A 66 -32.41 -15.10 -2.09
C ALA A 66 -33.86 -15.56 -2.25
N THR A 67 -34.19 -15.99 -3.46
CA THR A 67 -35.48 -16.53 -3.88
C THR A 67 -35.36 -18.02 -4.18
N SER A 68 -36.48 -18.72 -4.39
CA SER A 68 -36.47 -20.14 -4.75
C SER A 68 -35.80 -20.43 -6.10
N GLU A 69 -35.64 -19.41 -6.94
CA GLU A 69 -34.98 -19.51 -8.26
C GLU A 69 -33.45 -19.34 -8.17
N ASP A 70 -32.94 -18.83 -7.03
CA ASP A 70 -31.51 -18.73 -6.79
C ASP A 70 -30.99 -20.11 -6.36
N THR A 71 -30.36 -20.83 -7.28
CA THR A 71 -29.61 -22.06 -6.97
C THR A 71 -28.47 -21.76 -5.99
N ASP A 72 -27.96 -22.78 -5.26
CA ASP A 72 -26.79 -22.62 -4.38
C ASP A 72 -25.56 -22.27 -5.25
N ARG A 73 -25.43 -20.98 -5.56
CA ARG A 73 -24.32 -20.35 -6.28
C ARG A 73 -23.22 -19.99 -5.28
N ASP A 74 -21.98 -19.92 -5.76
CA ASP A 74 -20.80 -19.56 -4.96
C ASP A 74 -20.84 -18.14 -4.35
N ASN A 75 -21.85 -17.32 -4.69
CA ASN A 75 -22.03 -15.95 -4.21
C ASN A 75 -23.17 -15.79 -3.18
N MET A 76 -23.62 -16.87 -2.53
CA MET A 76 -24.59 -16.77 -1.44
C MET A 76 -23.94 -16.41 -0.11
N ALA A 77 -24.49 -15.40 0.57
CA ALA A 77 -24.10 -15.03 1.93
C ALA A 77 -25.25 -15.30 2.91
N ARG A 78 -24.90 -15.71 4.14
CA ARG A 78 -25.87 -15.90 5.24
C ARG A 78 -25.61 -14.85 6.30
N LEU A 79 -26.38 -13.78 6.28
CA LEU A 79 -26.19 -12.66 7.19
C LEU A 79 -27.50 -12.23 7.88
N PRO A 80 -27.40 -11.60 9.06
CA PRO A 80 -28.54 -10.94 9.71
C PRO A 80 -29.19 -9.90 8.78
N ARG A 81 -30.51 -9.69 8.92
CA ARG A 81 -31.23 -8.70 8.08
C ARG A 81 -30.65 -7.30 8.22
N LEU A 82 -30.38 -6.87 9.45
CA LEU A 82 -29.85 -5.53 9.72
C LEU A 82 -28.49 -5.31 9.06
N ASP A 83 -27.65 -6.34 9.02
CA ASP A 83 -26.35 -6.29 8.34
C ASP A 83 -26.49 -6.09 6.82
N ALA A 84 -27.41 -6.82 6.20
CA ALA A 84 -27.67 -6.71 4.76
C ALA A 84 -28.16 -5.31 4.39
N ILE A 85 -29.02 -4.75 5.24
CA ILE A 85 -29.63 -3.43 5.06
C ILE A 85 -28.58 -2.31 5.21
N ILE A 86 -27.68 -2.41 6.21
CA ILE A 86 -26.54 -1.49 6.35
C ILE A 86 -25.64 -1.60 5.13
N THR A 87 -25.31 -2.81 4.70
CA THR A 87 -24.44 -3.02 3.54
C THR A 87 -25.06 -2.43 2.27
N ASN A 88 -26.38 -2.56 2.10
CA ASN A 88 -27.15 -1.99 0.99
C ASN A 88 -27.41 -0.47 1.09
N ASN A 89 -26.89 0.20 2.12
CA ASN A 89 -27.10 1.63 2.37
C ASN A 89 -28.60 2.03 2.55
N ASP A 90 -29.46 1.14 3.04
CA ASP A 90 -30.87 1.47 3.28
C ASP A 90 -31.06 2.15 4.65
N ARG A 91 -30.62 3.42 4.71
CA ARG A 91 -30.67 4.27 5.90
C ARG A 91 -32.05 4.30 6.56
N ASN A 92 -33.11 4.40 5.75
CA ASN A 92 -34.48 4.52 6.24
C ASN A 92 -34.92 3.29 7.03
N LEU A 93 -34.54 2.09 6.55
CA LEU A 93 -34.89 0.86 7.24
C LEU A 93 -34.03 0.64 8.49
N VAL A 94 -32.74 1.03 8.47
CA VAL A 94 -31.91 1.07 9.69
C VAL A 94 -32.53 2.00 10.74
N GLU A 95 -32.91 3.22 10.35
CA GLU A 95 -33.52 4.19 11.26
C GLU A 95 -34.81 3.65 11.90
N LYS A 96 -35.67 2.96 11.13
CA LYS A 96 -36.88 2.29 11.66
C LYS A 96 -36.55 1.23 12.72
N TYR A 97 -35.46 0.49 12.58
CA TYR A 97 -35.03 -0.49 13.58
C TYR A 97 -34.56 0.19 14.87
N ILE A 98 -33.77 1.26 14.76
CA ILE A 98 -33.31 2.04 15.90
C ILE A 98 -34.50 2.72 16.61
N ASP A 99 -35.45 3.28 15.87
CA ASP A 99 -36.68 3.88 16.41
C ASP A 99 -37.61 2.86 17.08
N ALA A 100 -37.53 1.58 16.67
CA ALA A 100 -38.18 0.47 17.36
C ALA A 100 -37.51 0.07 18.69
N GLY A 101 -36.43 0.76 19.07
CA GLY A 101 -35.72 0.60 20.33
C GLY A 101 -34.53 -0.36 20.26
N ILE A 102 -34.07 -0.75 19.07
CA ILE A 102 -32.78 -1.46 18.95
C ILE A 102 -31.67 -0.50 19.37
N ASP A 103 -30.79 -1.00 20.24
CA ASP A 103 -29.63 -0.25 20.72
C ASP A 103 -28.71 0.11 19.54
N PRO A 104 -28.38 1.39 19.31
CA PRO A 104 -27.43 1.79 18.27
C PRO A 104 -26.01 1.24 18.49
N ASN A 105 -25.67 0.81 19.71
CA ASN A 105 -24.40 0.15 20.06
C ASN A 105 -24.46 -1.38 19.98
N MET A 106 -25.57 -1.93 19.50
CA MET A 106 -25.74 -3.37 19.36
C MET A 106 -24.62 -3.98 18.51
N GLU A 107 -24.08 -5.10 18.98
CA GLU A 107 -23.16 -5.94 18.21
C GLU A 107 -23.94 -6.91 17.33
N ILE A 108 -23.60 -6.94 16.04
CA ILE A 108 -24.12 -7.95 15.12
C ILE A 108 -23.12 -9.11 15.08
N TRP A 109 -23.60 -10.31 15.45
CA TRP A 109 -22.82 -11.54 15.39
C TRP A 109 -22.95 -12.21 14.02
N GLY A 110 -21.81 -12.41 13.33
CA GLY A 110 -21.69 -13.06 12.02
C GLY A 110 -20.77 -12.31 11.04
N HIS A 111 -20.05 -13.03 10.16
CA HIS A 111 -19.21 -12.50 9.06
C HIS A 111 -18.37 -11.23 9.39
N GLY A 112 -17.63 -11.26 10.50
CA GLY A 112 -16.77 -10.15 10.93
C GLY A 112 -17.46 -9.27 11.97
N SER A 113 -17.46 -9.76 13.21
CA SER A 113 -18.07 -9.19 14.40
C SER A 113 -17.85 -7.67 14.56
N GLY A 114 -18.85 -6.95 15.09
CA GLY A 114 -18.73 -5.55 15.46
C GLY A 114 -20.05 -4.83 15.73
N SER A 115 -19.97 -3.60 16.24
CA SER A 115 -21.10 -2.68 16.39
C SER A 115 -21.72 -2.30 15.05
N LEU A 116 -22.98 -1.85 15.08
CA LEU A 116 -23.64 -1.26 13.90
C LEU A 116 -22.79 -0.15 13.26
N LEU A 117 -22.16 0.66 14.10
CA LEU A 117 -21.31 1.78 13.68
C LEU A 117 -20.04 1.30 12.96
N LEU A 118 -19.36 0.28 13.49
CA LEU A 118 -18.19 -0.32 12.83
C LEU A 118 -18.58 -0.93 11.48
N ARG A 119 -19.74 -1.61 11.42
CA ARG A 119 -20.22 -2.19 10.15
C ARG A 119 -20.53 -1.12 9.11
N ALA A 120 -21.23 -0.05 9.50
CA ALA A 120 -21.47 1.09 8.63
C ALA A 120 -20.17 1.77 8.18
N GLY A 121 -19.17 1.84 9.07
CA GLY A 121 -17.81 2.31 8.79
C GLY A 121 -17.09 1.48 7.73
N ARG A 122 -17.08 0.15 7.84
CA ARG A 122 -16.46 -0.75 6.85
C ARG A 122 -17.06 -0.61 5.46
N CYS A 123 -18.38 -0.40 5.40
CA CYS A 123 -19.09 -0.16 4.15
C CYS A 123 -19.09 1.33 3.73
N THR A 124 -18.39 2.20 4.47
CA THR A 124 -18.32 3.66 4.29
C THR A 124 -19.67 4.32 4.00
N ARG A 125 -20.70 3.94 4.76
CA ARG A 125 -22.07 4.45 4.63
C ARG A 125 -22.26 5.71 5.46
N ILE A 126 -21.73 6.83 4.97
CA ILE A 126 -21.67 8.12 5.69
C ILE A 126 -23.02 8.51 6.32
N ASP A 127 -24.12 8.43 5.56
CA ASP A 127 -25.45 8.83 6.07
C ASP A 127 -25.94 7.94 7.22
N ILE A 128 -25.60 6.65 7.18
CA ILE A 128 -25.91 5.70 8.26
C ILE A 128 -25.00 5.96 9.46
N ILE A 129 -23.71 6.21 9.26
CA ILE A 129 -22.76 6.55 10.34
C ILE A 129 -23.25 7.82 11.06
N GLN A 130 -23.57 8.88 10.33
CA GLN A 130 -24.08 10.13 10.90
C GLN A 130 -25.39 9.92 11.67
N MET A 131 -26.31 9.13 11.12
CA MET A 131 -27.57 8.79 11.79
C MET A 131 -27.33 8.01 13.08
N LEU A 132 -26.50 6.97 13.06
CA LEU A 132 -26.17 6.16 14.23
C LEU A 132 -25.52 7.00 15.32
N LEU A 133 -24.52 7.83 14.97
CA LEU A 133 -23.89 8.76 15.90
C LEU A 133 -24.90 9.76 16.49
N GLY A 134 -25.85 10.25 15.69
CA GLY A 134 -26.93 11.13 16.15
C GLY A 134 -27.93 10.45 17.09
N LYS A 135 -28.06 9.12 17.01
CA LYS A 135 -28.89 8.29 17.90
C LYS A 135 -28.13 7.81 19.15
N GLY A 136 -26.88 8.22 19.34
CA GLY A 136 -26.07 7.85 20.51
C GLY A 136 -25.22 6.59 20.33
N ALA A 137 -24.95 6.17 19.08
CA ALA A 137 -23.89 5.20 18.84
C ALA A 137 -22.55 5.78 19.31
N GLU A 138 -21.84 5.02 20.12
CA GLU A 138 -20.52 5.35 20.61
C GLU A 138 -19.47 4.86 19.60
N PRO A 139 -18.49 5.70 19.23
CA PRO A 139 -17.36 5.28 18.39
C PRO A 139 -16.34 4.45 19.20
N ARG A 140 -16.83 3.54 20.03
CA ARG A 140 -16.02 2.65 20.89
C ARG A 140 -15.95 1.24 20.31
N ARG A 141 -14.91 0.53 20.77
CA ARG A 141 -14.47 -0.81 20.37
C ARG A 141 -15.53 -1.90 20.59
N THR A 142 -15.59 -2.89 19.69
CA THR A 142 -16.43 -4.11 19.81
C THR A 142 -15.79 -5.39 19.26
N LEU A 143 -14.46 -5.46 19.10
CA LEU A 143 -13.76 -6.67 18.63
C LEU A 143 -12.84 -7.24 19.71
N TRP A 144 -13.07 -8.51 20.07
CA TRP A 144 -12.34 -9.24 21.10
C TRP A 144 -10.85 -9.46 20.72
N SER A 145 -10.54 -9.56 19.43
CA SER A 145 -9.22 -9.96 18.92
C SER A 145 -8.20 -8.83 18.75
N SER A 146 -8.60 -7.56 18.89
CA SER A 146 -7.73 -6.41 18.61
C SER A 146 -7.03 -5.88 19.86
N PRO A 147 -5.95 -5.09 19.73
CA PRO A 147 -5.31 -4.44 20.86
C PRO A 147 -6.28 -3.57 21.67
N SER A 148 -6.06 -3.45 22.99
CA SER A 148 -6.97 -2.71 23.87
C SER A 148 -7.05 -1.21 23.62
N GLU A 149 -6.05 -0.68 22.94
CA GLU A 149 -5.84 0.73 22.68
C GLU A 149 -6.38 1.15 21.30
N TRP A 150 -6.88 0.21 20.49
CA TRP A 150 -7.42 0.50 19.16
C TRP A 150 -8.80 1.14 19.23
N SER A 151 -8.93 2.24 18.50
CA SER A 151 -10.17 2.94 18.22
C SER A 151 -10.92 2.31 17.05
N ILE A 152 -12.13 2.80 16.77
CA ILE A 152 -12.87 2.42 15.56
C ILE A 152 -12.09 2.78 14.28
N LEU A 153 -11.27 3.84 14.28
CA LEU A 153 -10.47 4.22 13.13
C LEU A 153 -9.34 3.22 12.86
N ASP A 154 -8.71 2.69 13.91
CA ASP A 154 -7.66 1.66 13.78
C ASP A 154 -8.20 0.37 13.15
N GLU A 155 -9.38 -0.05 13.56
CA GLU A 155 -10.09 -1.20 12.98
C GLU A 155 -10.43 -1.01 11.51
N LEU A 156 -10.93 0.18 11.17
CA LEU A 156 -11.30 0.51 9.81
C LEU A 156 -10.04 0.57 8.93
N ALA A 157 -8.94 1.16 9.40
CA ALA A 157 -7.67 1.18 8.68
C ALA A 157 -7.14 -0.22 8.37
N ASN A 158 -7.21 -1.13 9.34
CA ASN A 158 -6.84 -2.53 9.17
C ASN A 158 -7.73 -3.24 8.14
N TRP A 159 -9.05 -2.99 8.19
CA TRP A 159 -9.98 -3.56 7.22
C TRP A 159 -9.78 -3.03 5.79
N HIS A 160 -9.51 -1.73 5.65
CA HIS A 160 -9.26 -1.06 4.36
C HIS A 160 -7.87 -1.35 3.78
N GLN A 161 -6.95 -1.95 4.54
CA GLN A 161 -5.67 -2.42 3.97
C GLN A 161 -5.88 -3.42 2.84
N TYR A 162 -6.87 -4.31 3.00
CA TYR A 162 -7.14 -5.40 2.08
C TYR A 162 -8.26 -5.07 1.08
N ASN A 163 -9.02 -4.01 1.33
CA ASN A 163 -10.12 -3.57 0.48
C ASN A 163 -9.72 -2.25 -0.20
N LEU A 164 -9.15 -2.41 -1.38
CA LEU A 164 -8.73 -1.31 -2.25
C LEU A 164 -9.96 -0.44 -2.62
N TYR A 165 -9.85 0.87 -2.36
CA TYR A 165 -10.76 1.90 -2.86
C TYR A 165 -12.16 1.94 -2.23
N SER A 166 -12.28 2.48 -1.02
CA SER A 166 -13.51 3.20 -0.69
C SER A 166 -13.34 4.65 -1.09
N THR A 167 -14.15 5.09 -2.05
CA THR A 167 -14.32 6.49 -2.47
C THR A 167 -14.66 7.44 -1.32
N HIS A 168 -15.12 6.93 -0.17
CA HIS A 168 -15.61 7.71 0.97
C HIS A 168 -14.77 7.52 2.25
N TRP A 169 -13.58 6.90 2.15
CA TRP A 169 -12.76 6.60 3.32
C TRP A 169 -12.24 7.87 4.01
N LYS A 170 -11.87 8.90 3.25
CA LYS A 170 -11.46 10.20 3.76
C LYS A 170 -12.59 10.85 4.56
N GLU A 171 -13.79 10.91 4.00
CA GLU A 171 -14.98 11.50 4.61
C GLU A 171 -15.37 10.75 5.88
N THR A 172 -15.30 9.42 5.85
CA THR A 172 -15.52 8.56 7.02
C THR A 172 -14.53 8.89 8.13
N THR A 173 -13.24 9.04 7.77
CA THR A 173 -12.17 9.37 8.71
C THR A 173 -12.39 10.75 9.33
N LEU A 174 -12.63 11.77 8.52
CA LEU A 174 -12.91 13.13 8.98
C LEU A 174 -14.15 13.19 9.88
N LEU A 175 -15.19 12.41 9.58
CA LEU A 175 -16.39 12.32 10.41
C LEU A 175 -16.06 11.79 11.81
N PHE A 176 -15.26 10.74 11.93
CA PHE A 176 -14.87 10.19 13.24
C PHE A 176 -13.90 11.10 13.98
N LEU A 177 -12.88 11.64 13.31
CA LEU A 177 -11.96 12.62 13.90
C LEU A 177 -12.73 13.84 14.43
N GLY A 178 -13.68 14.38 13.66
CA GLY A 178 -14.54 15.49 14.07
C GLY A 178 -15.44 15.21 15.28
N ARG A 179 -15.54 13.95 15.71
CA ARG A 179 -16.23 13.53 16.96
C ARG A 179 -15.25 13.23 18.10
N GLY A 180 -13.97 13.60 17.97
CA GLY A 180 -12.94 13.38 18.98
C GLY A 180 -12.41 11.95 19.04
N VAL A 181 -12.63 11.14 17.99
CA VAL A 181 -12.02 9.81 17.91
C VAL A 181 -10.55 9.99 17.56
N ILE A 182 -9.66 9.57 18.45
CA ILE A 182 -8.22 9.48 18.20
C ILE A 182 -7.84 8.03 17.89
N PHE A 183 -6.74 7.83 17.18
CA PHE A 183 -6.23 6.51 16.78
C PHE A 183 -4.78 6.33 17.23
N SER A 184 -4.32 5.08 17.27
CA SER A 184 -3.01 4.71 17.82
C SER A 184 -2.22 3.73 16.95
N SER A 185 -2.84 3.17 15.91
CA SER A 185 -2.20 2.20 15.02
C SER A 185 -1.34 2.89 13.96
N LEU A 186 -0.19 2.29 13.67
CA LEU A 186 0.62 2.66 12.50
C LEU A 186 -0.21 2.57 11.21
N LYS A 187 -1.10 1.57 11.12
CA LYS A 187 -1.92 1.34 9.95
C LYS A 187 -2.80 2.52 9.62
N MET A 188 -3.46 3.10 10.62
CA MET A 188 -4.28 4.29 10.41
C MET A 188 -3.42 5.49 10.01
N ALA A 189 -2.22 5.66 10.60
CA ALA A 189 -1.29 6.71 10.22
C ALA A 189 -0.83 6.59 8.76
N GLU A 190 -0.44 5.40 8.31
CA GLU A 190 -0.08 5.13 6.90
C GLU A 190 -1.24 5.44 5.96
N GLN A 191 -2.47 5.02 6.31
CA GLN A 191 -3.66 5.28 5.49
C GLN A 191 -3.96 6.78 5.41
N LEU A 192 -3.88 7.50 6.53
CA LEU A 192 -4.06 8.95 6.58
C LEU A 192 -3.09 9.66 5.66
N CYS A 193 -1.81 9.31 5.71
CA CYS A 193 -0.77 9.88 4.86
C CYS A 193 -1.03 9.68 3.36
N GLY A 194 -1.74 8.61 2.98
CA GLY A 194 -2.14 8.34 1.60
C GLY A 194 -3.48 8.93 1.16
N MET A 195 -4.20 9.65 2.03
CA MET A 195 -5.49 10.24 1.68
C MET A 195 -5.32 11.45 0.76
N GLN A 196 -6.33 11.71 -0.08
CA GLN A 196 -6.43 12.98 -0.76
C GLN A 196 -6.57 14.11 0.28
N ASP A 197 -5.70 15.12 0.20
CA ASP A 197 -5.64 16.21 1.19
C ASP A 197 -5.22 15.71 2.61
N ALA A 198 -4.30 14.73 2.65
CA ALA A 198 -3.72 14.21 3.89
C ALA A 198 -3.26 15.28 4.89
N PRO A 199 -2.64 16.42 4.48
CA PRO A 199 -2.28 17.48 5.42
C PRO A 199 -3.48 18.01 6.21
N HIS A 200 -4.63 18.24 5.56
CA HIS A 200 -5.85 18.67 6.24
C HIS A 200 -6.36 17.62 7.22
N VAL A 201 -6.39 16.35 6.83
CA VAL A 201 -6.86 15.25 7.71
C VAL A 201 -5.95 15.15 8.94
N LEU A 202 -4.63 15.30 8.79
CA LEU A 202 -3.69 15.33 9.91
C LEU A 202 -3.96 16.52 10.82
N GLU A 203 -4.18 17.74 10.29
CA GLU A 203 -4.50 18.91 11.12
C GLU A 203 -5.77 18.70 11.96
N VAL A 204 -6.80 18.06 11.38
CA VAL A 204 -8.01 17.71 12.13
C VAL A 204 -7.65 16.73 13.25
N ALA A 205 -6.84 15.71 12.98
CA ALA A 205 -6.43 14.75 14.02
C ALA A 205 -5.60 15.40 15.14
N LEU A 206 -4.64 16.27 14.79
CA LEU A 206 -3.84 17.03 15.75
C LEU A 206 -4.72 17.95 16.61
N GLY A 207 -5.70 18.62 15.99
CA GLY A 207 -6.67 19.48 16.69
C GLY A 207 -7.56 18.73 17.68
N GLN A 208 -7.67 17.40 17.55
CA GLN A 208 -8.42 16.53 18.46
C GLN A 208 -7.54 15.87 19.54
N GLY A 209 -6.27 16.27 19.63
CA GLY A 209 -5.34 15.84 20.67
C GLY A 209 -4.38 14.73 20.26
N LEU A 210 -4.34 14.35 18.97
CA LEU A 210 -3.26 13.49 18.47
C LEU A 210 -1.93 14.26 18.51
N SER A 211 -0.88 13.65 19.04
CA SER A 211 0.44 14.29 19.11
C SER A 211 1.19 14.11 17.79
N ILE A 212 1.79 15.19 17.29
CA ILE A 212 2.72 15.10 16.15
C ILE A 212 3.99 14.33 16.50
N HIS A 213 4.35 14.22 17.79
CA HIS A 213 5.46 13.39 18.28
C HIS A 213 5.00 12.00 18.73
N HIS A 214 3.76 11.61 18.43
CA HIS A 214 3.30 10.25 18.70
C HIS A 214 4.15 9.25 17.93
N THR A 215 4.55 8.18 18.60
CA THR A 215 5.31 7.07 18.02
C THR A 215 4.42 5.84 17.98
N PHE A 216 4.51 5.09 16.89
CA PHE A 216 3.75 3.87 16.69
C PHE A 216 4.61 2.64 16.97
N THR A 217 3.93 1.57 17.37
CA THR A 217 4.50 0.22 17.49
C THR A 217 3.69 -0.73 16.62
N GLU A 218 4.36 -1.64 15.93
CA GLU A 218 3.71 -2.66 15.10
C GLU A 218 4.37 -4.02 15.31
N VAL A 219 3.54 -5.04 15.52
CA VAL A 219 3.99 -6.44 15.59
C VAL A 219 3.36 -7.18 14.43
N ASP A 220 4.18 -7.55 13.45
CA ASP A 220 3.76 -8.35 12.30
C ASP A 220 4.29 -9.77 12.44
N THR A 221 3.45 -10.78 12.27
CA THR A 221 3.88 -12.19 12.29
C THR A 221 3.50 -12.85 10.98
N ASN A 222 4.51 -13.23 10.21
CA ASN A 222 4.29 -13.88 8.93
C ASN A 222 3.89 -15.36 9.11
N HIS A 223 3.47 -16.00 8.00
CA HIS A 223 3.06 -17.42 8.01
C HIS A 223 4.19 -18.39 8.41
N ASP A 224 5.44 -17.96 8.33
CA ASP A 224 6.61 -18.77 8.72
C ASP A 224 6.91 -18.68 10.23
N GLY A 225 6.13 -17.93 11.00
CA GLY A 225 6.34 -17.67 12.43
C GLY A 225 7.47 -16.68 12.70
N ILE A 226 7.90 -15.90 11.71
CA ILE A 226 8.79 -14.76 11.92
C ILE A 226 7.94 -13.60 12.40
N THR A 227 8.19 -13.18 13.63
CA THR A 227 7.59 -11.99 14.22
C THR A 227 8.58 -10.83 14.08
N VAL A 228 8.16 -9.80 13.36
CA VAL A 228 8.85 -8.52 13.22
C VAL A 228 8.13 -7.52 14.10
N GLU A 229 8.77 -7.13 15.19
CA GLU A 229 8.33 -6.06 16.06
C GLU A 229 9.07 -4.78 15.69
N ARG A 230 8.32 -3.70 15.53
CA ARG A 230 8.80 -2.39 15.13
C ARG A 230 8.37 -1.38 16.16
N GLU A 231 9.32 -0.67 16.74
CA GLU A 231 9.10 0.31 17.80
C GLU A 231 9.61 1.69 17.39
N ASN A 232 9.15 2.74 18.07
CA ASN A 232 9.56 4.13 17.84
C ASN A 232 9.34 4.64 16.41
N ILE A 233 8.31 4.11 15.73
CA ILE A 233 7.97 4.52 14.38
C ILE A 233 7.39 5.93 14.45
N SER A 234 8.11 6.92 13.94
CA SER A 234 7.61 8.31 13.92
C SER A 234 6.61 8.54 12.78
N TRP A 235 5.96 9.70 12.76
CA TRP A 235 5.13 10.13 11.63
C TRP A 235 5.91 10.18 10.31
N LEU A 236 7.19 10.57 10.37
CA LEU A 236 8.05 10.57 9.19
C LEU A 236 8.36 9.17 8.66
N HIS A 237 8.32 8.13 9.50
CA HIS A 237 8.36 6.74 9.02
C HIS A 237 7.00 6.33 8.43
N ALA A 238 5.89 6.68 9.11
CA ALA A 238 4.53 6.31 8.69
C ALA A 238 4.09 6.93 7.36
N VAL A 239 4.64 8.10 7.00
CA VAL A 239 4.35 8.77 5.72
C VAL A 239 5.05 8.10 4.53
N VAL A 240 6.16 7.39 4.72
CA VAL A 240 6.95 6.81 3.61
C VAL A 240 6.15 5.85 2.72
N PRO A 241 5.35 4.90 3.24
CA PRO A 241 4.69 3.91 2.39
C PRO A 241 3.67 4.50 1.40
N LYS A 242 2.97 5.58 1.78
CA LYS A 242 1.80 6.09 1.05
C LYS A 242 1.76 7.60 0.84
N GLY A 243 2.60 8.36 1.52
CA GLY A 243 2.56 9.82 1.50
C GLY A 243 3.26 10.44 0.31
N THR A 244 3.23 11.78 0.31
CA THR A 244 3.81 12.61 -0.74
C THR A 244 4.87 13.56 -0.14
N PRO A 245 5.75 14.16 -0.97
CA PRO A 245 6.69 15.19 -0.49
C PRO A 245 6.02 16.34 0.26
N GLU A 246 4.81 16.74 -0.16
CA GLU A 246 4.02 17.79 0.51
C GLU A 246 3.63 17.37 1.93
N MET A 247 3.24 16.12 2.12
CA MET A 247 2.91 15.58 3.45
C MET A 247 4.15 15.50 4.34
N ILE A 248 5.29 15.08 3.80
CA ILE A 248 6.57 15.08 4.53
C ILE A 248 6.93 16.49 4.98
N LYS A 249 6.85 17.47 4.08
CA LYS A 249 7.07 18.88 4.40
C LYS A 249 6.19 19.33 5.55
N HIS A 250 4.89 19.03 5.47
CA HIS A 250 3.91 19.45 6.48
C HIS A 250 4.18 18.84 7.86
N ILE A 251 4.67 17.60 7.93
CA ILE A 251 5.13 16.96 9.18
C ILE A 251 6.38 17.65 9.71
N LEU A 252 7.39 17.88 8.86
CA LEU A 252 8.67 18.48 9.25
C LEU A 252 8.56 19.96 9.65
N ASP A 253 7.62 20.70 9.08
CA ASP A 253 7.31 22.08 9.48
C ASP A 253 6.85 22.15 10.95
N ARG A 254 6.34 21.05 11.51
CA ARG A 254 5.89 20.93 12.92
C ARG A 254 6.85 20.17 13.82
N ALA A 255 7.55 19.19 13.27
CA ALA A 255 8.40 18.27 14.02
C ALA A 255 9.70 17.97 13.25
N PRO A 256 10.59 18.98 13.10
CA PRO A 256 11.81 18.85 12.29
C PRO A 256 12.79 17.80 12.84
N GLU A 257 12.76 17.53 14.15
CA GLU A 257 13.59 16.52 14.79
C GLU A 257 13.31 15.09 14.31
N GLN A 258 12.12 14.85 13.72
CA GLN A 258 11.78 13.54 13.16
C GLN A 258 12.66 13.15 11.97
N LEU A 259 13.34 14.11 11.32
CA LEU A 259 14.32 13.82 10.27
C LEU A 259 15.45 12.90 10.76
N THR A 260 15.73 12.93 12.07
CA THR A 260 16.75 12.09 12.71
C THR A 260 16.16 10.97 13.58
N ALA A 261 14.84 10.78 13.53
CA ALA A 261 14.20 9.70 14.28
C ALA A 261 14.68 8.34 13.77
N LEU A 262 14.78 7.38 14.68
CA LEU A 262 15.15 6.01 14.37
C LEU A 262 14.05 5.06 14.85
N GLU A 263 13.52 4.29 13.91
CA GLU A 263 12.71 3.11 14.20
C GLU A 263 13.61 1.97 14.66
N ILE A 264 13.18 1.23 15.68
CA ILE A 264 13.88 0.03 16.14
C ILE A 264 13.14 -1.19 15.59
N VAL A 265 13.83 -2.00 14.79
CA VAL A 265 13.29 -3.23 14.21
C VAL A 265 13.89 -4.44 14.93
N HIS A 266 13.00 -5.21 15.55
CA HIS A 266 13.27 -6.48 16.21
C HIS A 266 12.74 -7.61 15.36
N THR A 267 13.63 -8.43 14.80
CA THR A 267 13.22 -9.65 14.10
C THR A 267 13.43 -10.84 15.01
N THR A 268 12.34 -11.57 15.31
CA THR A 268 12.39 -12.83 16.05
C THR A 268 11.86 -13.95 15.16
N LYS A 269 12.68 -14.98 14.93
CA LYS A 269 12.23 -16.18 14.21
C LYS A 269 11.78 -17.22 15.21
N ILE A 270 10.47 -17.46 15.31
CA ILE A 270 9.89 -18.54 16.10
C ILE A 270 9.42 -19.61 15.11
N PRO A 271 10.09 -20.78 15.01
CA PRO A 271 9.61 -21.83 14.11
C PRO A 271 8.17 -22.23 14.47
N TRP A 272 7.24 -22.13 13.51
CA TRP A 272 5.80 -22.30 13.74
C TRP A 272 5.42 -23.63 14.42
N TYR A 273 6.22 -24.68 14.26
CA TYR A 273 6.02 -25.99 14.92
C TYR A 273 6.27 -25.97 16.44
N MET A 274 6.89 -24.92 17.00
CA MET A 274 7.10 -24.75 18.44
C MET A 274 5.87 -24.18 19.18
N LEU A 275 4.89 -23.60 18.48
CA LEU A 275 3.67 -23.06 19.10
C LEU A 275 2.64 -24.15 19.47
N TRP A 276 2.83 -25.40 19.03
CA TRP A 276 1.84 -26.48 19.17
C TRP A 276 2.30 -27.70 19.99
N HIS A 277 3.54 -27.76 20.48
CA HIS A 277 4.04 -28.88 21.29
C HIS A 277 4.74 -28.39 22.57
N PRO A 278 4.10 -28.46 23.76
CA PRO A 278 4.64 -27.94 25.02
C PRO A 278 5.79 -28.77 25.63
N THR A 279 6.19 -29.88 25.02
CA THR A 279 7.07 -30.87 25.65
C THR A 279 8.18 -31.30 24.70
N GLY A 280 9.23 -30.48 24.56
CA GLY A 280 10.41 -30.90 23.80
C GLY A 280 11.53 -29.88 23.85
N ASN A 281 12.55 -30.16 24.67
CA ASN A 281 13.85 -29.47 24.68
C ASN A 281 14.48 -29.48 23.28
N HIS A 282 14.29 -28.43 22.50
CA HIS A 282 15.07 -28.15 21.30
C HIS A 282 15.71 -26.77 21.43
N MET A 283 17.04 -26.75 21.37
CA MET A 283 17.88 -25.57 21.51
C MET A 283 17.46 -24.44 20.56
N LEU A 284 17.23 -23.28 21.17
CA LEU A 284 16.83 -22.01 20.59
C LEU A 284 17.94 -21.44 19.70
N TYR A 285 17.75 -21.42 18.38
CA TYR A 285 18.47 -20.49 17.51
C TYR A 285 17.60 -19.23 17.34
N ARG A 286 17.64 -18.36 18.35
CA ARG A 286 17.06 -17.02 18.28
C ARG A 286 18.05 -16.13 17.53
N PHE A 287 17.78 -15.85 16.26
CA PHE A 287 18.49 -14.79 15.53
C PHE A 287 17.77 -13.48 15.85
N ASP A 288 18.18 -12.80 16.92
CA ASP A 288 17.73 -11.44 17.19
C ASP A 288 18.59 -10.49 16.36
N THR A 289 18.06 -10.02 15.24
CA THR A 289 18.66 -8.86 14.55
C THR A 289 17.96 -7.61 15.02
N HIS A 290 18.73 -6.74 15.67
CA HIS A 290 18.34 -5.38 16.01
C HIS A 290 18.87 -4.45 14.92
N ARG A 291 17.98 -3.69 14.29
CA ARG A 291 18.36 -2.66 13.32
C ARG A 291 17.69 -1.35 13.67
N ASN A 292 18.47 -0.28 13.68
CA ASN A 292 17.94 1.07 13.75
C ASN A 292 17.76 1.56 12.32
N ARG A 293 16.55 2.00 11.99
CA ARG A 293 16.18 2.38 10.64
C ARG A 293 15.78 3.85 10.64
N SER A 294 16.37 4.65 9.77
CA SER A 294 15.93 6.02 9.54
C SER A 294 14.74 6.05 8.55
N PRO A 295 14.00 7.18 8.46
CA PRO A 295 12.99 7.35 7.42
C PRO A 295 13.55 7.22 6.00
N LEU A 296 14.82 7.61 5.78
CA LEU A 296 15.49 7.43 4.50
C LEU A 296 15.73 5.95 4.20
N ASP A 297 16.19 5.17 5.17
CA ASP A 297 16.38 3.73 5.00
C ASP A 297 15.06 3.03 4.67
N LEU A 298 13.98 3.39 5.37
CA LEU A 298 12.65 2.86 5.07
C LEU A 298 12.17 3.27 3.67
N ALA A 299 12.42 4.51 3.24
CA ALA A 299 12.06 4.98 1.90
C ALA A 299 12.83 4.24 0.81
N VAL A 300 14.11 3.97 1.06
CA VAL A 300 14.94 3.12 0.20
C VAL A 300 14.38 1.71 0.17
N GLU A 301 14.19 1.02 1.28
CA GLU A 301 13.68 -0.35 1.27
C GLU A 301 12.32 -0.52 0.57
N ARG A 302 11.46 0.51 0.65
CA ARG A 302 10.14 0.53 0.03
C ARG A 302 10.15 0.97 -1.44
N GLY A 303 11.30 1.35 -2.00
CA GLY A 303 11.42 1.75 -3.40
C GLY A 303 10.74 3.08 -3.72
N LYS A 304 10.70 4.02 -2.76
CA LYS A 304 10.05 5.33 -2.90
C LYS A 304 11.04 6.39 -3.37
N ASP A 305 11.48 6.29 -4.61
CA ASP A 305 12.44 7.16 -5.30
C ASP A 305 12.19 8.66 -5.06
N LYS A 306 10.95 9.15 -5.26
CA LYS A 306 10.58 10.56 -5.06
C LYS A 306 10.77 11.02 -3.62
N ILE A 307 10.44 10.16 -2.65
CA ILE A 307 10.60 10.43 -1.23
C ILE A 307 12.09 10.39 -0.84
N VAL A 308 12.84 9.43 -1.37
CA VAL A 308 14.30 9.32 -1.15
C VAL A 308 15.00 10.58 -1.62
N GLY A 309 14.74 11.04 -2.85
CA GLY A 309 15.28 12.29 -3.38
C GLY A 309 14.94 13.48 -2.50
N TYR A 310 13.67 13.62 -2.13
CA TYR A 310 13.21 14.71 -1.26
C TYR A 310 13.88 14.71 0.13
N LEU A 311 14.01 13.55 0.77
CA LEU A 311 14.67 13.44 2.07
C LEU A 311 16.18 13.78 1.98
N LEU A 312 16.84 13.35 0.90
CA LEU A 312 18.25 13.68 0.64
C LEU A 312 18.47 15.18 0.42
N ASP A 313 17.52 15.85 -0.25
CA ASP A 313 17.53 17.31 -0.46
C ASP A 313 17.33 18.09 0.84
N LEU A 314 16.52 17.54 1.76
CA LEU A 314 16.37 18.07 3.12
C LEU A 314 17.62 17.88 3.99
N GLY A 315 18.65 17.20 3.49
CA GLY A 315 19.93 17.05 4.17
C GLY A 315 19.98 15.90 5.17
N ILE A 316 19.06 14.94 5.11
CA ILE A 316 19.21 13.70 5.88
C ILE A 316 20.52 13.02 5.46
N LYS A 317 21.27 12.51 6.45
CA LYS A 317 22.54 11.83 6.19
C LYS A 317 22.26 10.37 5.83
N PRO A 318 22.62 9.90 4.62
CA PRO A 318 22.55 8.49 4.33
C PRO A 318 23.58 7.71 5.16
N THR A 319 23.37 6.40 5.25
CA THR A 319 24.31 5.43 5.82
C THR A 319 24.78 4.45 4.75
N PHE A 320 25.76 3.61 5.07
CA PHE A 320 26.15 2.52 4.17
C PHE A 320 25.03 1.49 3.98
N GLU A 321 24.15 1.29 4.98
CA GLU A 321 22.95 0.45 4.83
C GLU A 321 21.97 1.07 3.84
N THR A 322 21.80 2.40 3.87
CA THR A 322 21.00 3.12 2.86
C THR A 322 21.54 2.88 1.46
N LEU A 323 22.87 2.99 1.27
CA LEU A 323 23.52 2.77 -0.03
C LEU A 323 23.34 1.32 -0.50
N GLU A 324 23.53 0.35 0.39
CA GLU A 324 23.32 -1.06 0.09
C GLU A 324 21.89 -1.36 -0.36
N GLY A 325 20.89 -0.84 0.37
CA GLY A 325 19.49 -0.98 0.02
C GLY A 325 19.17 -0.37 -1.35
N ALA A 326 19.74 0.79 -1.67
CA ALA A 326 19.53 1.46 -2.96
C ALA A 326 20.16 0.66 -4.12
N ILE A 327 21.35 0.08 -3.91
CA ILE A 327 21.99 -0.81 -4.89
C ILE A 327 21.17 -2.08 -5.09
N GLN A 328 20.69 -2.69 -4.01
CA GLN A 328 19.82 -3.88 -4.09
C GLN A 328 18.55 -3.59 -4.90
N LEU A 329 17.95 -2.41 -4.74
CA LEU A 329 16.82 -1.98 -5.55
C LEU A 329 17.17 -1.73 -7.02
N ALA A 330 18.28 -1.04 -7.29
CA ALA A 330 18.75 -0.79 -8.65
C ALA A 330 19.01 -2.10 -9.41
N ASN A 331 19.41 -3.16 -8.69
CA ASN A 331 19.61 -4.50 -9.23
C ASN A 331 18.32 -5.36 -9.28
N ARG A 332 17.17 -4.88 -8.80
CA ARG A 332 15.94 -5.69 -8.83
C ARG A 332 15.46 -5.92 -10.26
N LYS A 333 15.05 -7.15 -10.52
CA LYS A 333 14.46 -7.57 -11.79
C LYS A 333 12.98 -7.20 -11.89
N GLN A 334 12.51 -7.03 -13.12
CA GLN A 334 11.10 -6.74 -13.42
C GLN A 334 10.16 -7.87 -12.95
N ASP A 335 10.57 -9.14 -13.11
CA ASP A 335 9.76 -10.33 -12.78
C ASP A 335 9.55 -10.55 -11.27
N LYS A 336 10.45 -10.01 -10.44
CA LYS A 336 10.42 -10.12 -8.97
C LYS A 336 9.76 -8.92 -8.28
N PHE A 337 9.05 -8.07 -9.00
CA PHE A 337 8.23 -6.99 -8.41
C PHE A 337 6.98 -7.57 -7.72
N TYR A 338 7.20 -8.28 -6.63
CA TYR A 338 6.17 -8.85 -5.76
C TYR A 338 5.52 -7.71 -4.96
N TRP A 339 4.35 -7.25 -5.41
CA TRP A 339 3.08 -7.34 -4.66
C TRP A 339 2.03 -6.28 -5.01
N ASN A 340 2.30 -5.17 -5.71
CA ASN A 340 1.21 -4.21 -6.03
C ASN A 340 1.42 -3.26 -7.23
N CYS A 341 2.57 -3.25 -7.90
CA CYS A 341 2.80 -2.41 -9.07
C CYS A 341 3.44 -3.26 -10.18
N ARG A 342 2.63 -3.80 -11.10
CA ARG A 342 3.15 -4.14 -12.42
C ARG A 342 3.36 -2.81 -13.13
N LEU A 343 4.55 -2.22 -12.94
CA LEU A 343 4.96 -1.10 -13.75
C LEU A 343 4.98 -1.57 -15.21
N ASP A 344 4.52 -0.70 -16.10
CA ASP A 344 4.74 -0.90 -17.51
C ASP A 344 6.27 -1.06 -17.77
N PRO A 345 6.73 -1.90 -18.73
CA PRO A 345 8.15 -2.07 -19.01
C PRO A 345 8.90 -0.74 -19.18
N MET A 346 8.21 0.27 -19.69
CA MET A 346 8.74 1.59 -19.91
C MET A 346 8.98 2.36 -18.60
N GLU A 347 7.97 2.38 -17.72
CA GLU A 347 8.07 2.97 -16.38
C GLU A 347 9.15 2.28 -15.54
N TRP A 348 9.32 0.96 -15.71
CA TRP A 348 10.35 0.20 -15.03
C TRP A 348 11.76 0.63 -15.43
N LEU A 349 12.01 0.89 -16.72
CA LEU A 349 13.32 1.37 -17.20
C LEU A 349 13.65 2.75 -16.61
N GLU A 350 12.68 3.67 -16.60
CA GLU A 350 12.86 5.00 -16.00
C GLU A 350 13.13 4.92 -14.50
N TRP A 351 12.30 4.15 -13.79
CA TRP A 351 12.46 3.90 -12.35
C TRP A 351 13.86 3.37 -12.06
N LYS A 352 14.36 2.44 -12.87
CA LYS A 352 15.69 1.86 -12.70
C LYS A 352 16.81 2.88 -12.90
N LEU A 353 16.72 3.70 -13.94
CA LEU A 353 17.69 4.77 -14.17
C LEU A 353 17.69 5.81 -13.04
N GLN A 354 16.51 6.12 -12.48
CA GLN A 354 16.40 6.99 -11.31
C GLN A 354 17.10 6.40 -10.08
N TRP A 355 16.97 5.08 -9.83
CA TRP A 355 17.68 4.44 -8.73
C TRP A 355 19.20 4.44 -8.90
N VAL A 356 19.69 4.27 -10.13
CA VAL A 356 21.13 4.43 -10.43
C VAL A 356 21.59 5.84 -10.06
N ASP A 357 20.83 6.87 -10.43
CA ASP A 357 21.16 8.25 -10.12
C ASP A 357 21.09 8.51 -8.60
N LEU A 358 20.10 7.94 -7.89
CA LEU A 358 20.01 7.99 -6.42
C LEU A 358 21.19 7.29 -5.73
N VAL A 359 21.66 6.15 -6.23
CA VAL A 359 22.86 5.47 -5.72
C VAL A 359 24.07 6.40 -5.79
N GLN A 360 24.24 7.14 -6.90
CA GLN A 360 25.33 8.11 -7.04
C GLN A 360 25.21 9.28 -6.07
N ILE A 361 23.99 9.79 -5.86
CA ILE A 361 23.70 10.88 -4.91
C ILE A 361 23.98 10.42 -3.48
N ILE A 362 23.49 9.24 -3.08
CA ILE A 362 23.72 8.65 -1.76
C ILE A 362 25.22 8.47 -1.52
N ALA A 363 25.93 7.83 -2.46
CA ALA A 363 27.37 7.62 -2.37
C ALA A 363 28.16 8.93 -2.29
N SER A 364 27.69 10.00 -2.94
CA SER A 364 28.35 11.32 -2.87
C SER A 364 28.31 11.97 -1.48
N LYS A 365 27.41 11.52 -0.60
CA LYS A 365 27.23 12.02 0.76
C LYS A 365 27.93 11.14 1.81
N LEU A 366 28.59 10.06 1.38
CA LEU A 366 29.28 9.10 2.24
C LEU A 366 30.80 9.20 2.06
N ASP A 367 31.54 8.92 3.12
CA ASP A 367 32.99 8.73 3.05
C ASP A 367 33.31 7.31 2.57
N ILE A 368 33.22 7.11 1.26
CA ILE A 368 33.35 5.79 0.64
C ILE A 368 34.79 5.24 0.61
N ASP A 369 35.80 6.03 0.98
CA ASP A 369 37.18 5.56 1.21
C ASP A 369 37.43 5.14 2.66
N GLY A 370 36.46 5.36 3.55
CA GLY A 370 36.56 4.99 4.96
C GLY A 370 36.61 3.48 5.18
N ALA A 371 37.14 3.06 6.33
CA ALA A 371 37.24 1.65 6.71
C ALA A 371 35.87 0.93 6.78
N GLU A 372 34.81 1.67 7.08
CA GLU A 372 33.44 1.15 7.12
C GLU A 372 32.92 0.77 5.72
N ALA A 373 33.33 1.52 4.70
CA ALA A 373 32.97 1.28 3.31
C ALA A 373 33.56 -0.01 2.76
N THR A 374 34.72 -0.45 3.27
CA THR A 374 35.45 -1.61 2.74
C THR A 374 34.58 -2.86 2.67
N SER A 375 33.86 -3.17 3.75
CA SER A 375 32.99 -4.36 3.82
C SER A 375 31.82 -4.29 2.83
N LEU A 376 31.28 -3.08 2.62
CA LEU A 376 30.20 -2.85 1.66
C LEU A 376 30.73 -3.03 0.23
N PHE A 377 31.86 -2.41 -0.11
CA PHE A 377 32.47 -2.55 -1.44
C PHE A 377 32.85 -3.99 -1.76
N GLU A 378 33.34 -4.76 -0.79
CA GLU A 378 33.59 -6.19 -1.01
C GLU A 378 32.30 -6.95 -1.37
N ARG A 379 31.18 -6.70 -0.67
CA ARG A 379 29.88 -7.28 -1.02
C ARG A 379 29.40 -6.81 -2.40
N ILE A 380 29.47 -5.50 -2.68
CA ILE A 380 29.06 -4.91 -3.96
C ILE A 380 29.87 -5.53 -5.11
N LEU A 381 31.18 -5.68 -4.96
CA LEU A 381 32.05 -6.26 -5.98
C LEU A 381 31.79 -7.75 -6.17
N GLU A 382 31.51 -8.49 -5.10
CA GLU A 382 31.08 -9.89 -5.19
C GLU A 382 29.80 -10.00 -6.02
N TYR A 383 28.77 -9.20 -5.71
CA TYR A 383 27.54 -9.13 -6.51
C TYR A 383 27.79 -8.69 -7.96
N ALA A 384 28.59 -7.65 -8.16
CA ALA A 384 28.93 -7.11 -9.47
C ALA A 384 29.72 -8.10 -10.35
N SER A 385 30.62 -8.87 -9.75
CA SER A 385 31.37 -9.90 -10.46
C SER A 385 30.46 -11.02 -10.98
N TRP A 386 29.41 -11.35 -10.22
CA TRP A 386 28.38 -12.28 -10.66
C TRP A 386 27.52 -11.68 -11.79
N ALA A 387 27.20 -10.39 -11.69
CA ALA A 387 26.43 -9.61 -12.67
C ALA A 387 27.14 -9.41 -14.02
N ALA A 388 28.47 -9.38 -14.03
CA ALA A 388 29.28 -9.18 -15.23
C ALA A 388 29.25 -10.37 -16.20
N ARG A 389 28.84 -11.56 -15.73
CA ARG A 389 28.79 -12.77 -16.55
C ARG A 389 27.82 -12.61 -17.73
N PRO A 390 28.09 -13.23 -18.89
CA PRO A 390 27.17 -13.24 -20.02
C PRO A 390 25.80 -13.78 -19.61
N GLY A 391 24.72 -13.05 -19.96
CA GLY A 391 23.36 -13.35 -19.50
C GLY A 391 23.05 -12.95 -18.04
N GLY A 392 24.00 -12.35 -17.33
CA GLY A 392 23.75 -11.66 -16.06
C GLY A 392 22.90 -10.42 -16.30
N GLU A 393 21.68 -10.44 -15.78
CA GLU A 393 20.67 -9.37 -15.88
C GLU A 393 20.80 -8.31 -14.77
N ASP A 394 21.86 -8.40 -13.96
CA ASP A 394 22.13 -7.50 -12.85
C ASP A 394 22.94 -6.28 -13.34
N ASP A 395 22.58 -5.08 -12.89
CA ASP A 395 23.02 -3.80 -13.47
C ASP A 395 24.15 -3.11 -12.72
N GLY A 396 25.07 -3.88 -12.15
CA GLY A 396 26.33 -3.35 -11.61
C GLY A 396 26.99 -2.32 -12.53
N ARG A 397 26.88 -2.55 -13.85
CA ARG A 397 27.43 -1.73 -14.93
C ARG A 397 26.95 -0.28 -14.91
N LEU A 398 25.76 0.01 -14.37
CA LEU A 398 25.16 1.34 -14.40
C LEU A 398 25.68 2.26 -13.29
N TYR A 399 26.07 1.72 -12.14
CA TYR A 399 26.49 2.53 -10.98
C TYR A 399 27.93 2.30 -10.54
N LEU A 400 28.55 1.16 -10.86
CA LEU A 400 29.92 0.85 -10.41
C LEU A 400 30.94 1.88 -10.89
N SER A 401 30.87 2.34 -12.14
CA SER A 401 31.82 3.33 -12.66
C SER A 401 31.77 4.63 -11.84
N GLY A 402 30.57 5.10 -11.50
CA GLY A 402 30.37 6.29 -10.68
C GLY A 402 30.84 6.10 -9.24
N LEU A 403 30.63 4.92 -8.65
CA LEU A 403 31.14 4.59 -7.31
C LEU A 403 32.67 4.56 -7.30
N LEU A 404 33.28 3.86 -8.25
CA LEU A 404 34.74 3.75 -8.35
C LEU A 404 35.43 5.10 -8.58
N LYS A 405 34.81 6.00 -9.35
CA LYS A 405 35.33 7.35 -9.60
C LYS A 405 35.34 8.25 -8.37
N LYS A 406 34.53 7.94 -7.37
CA LYS A 406 34.48 8.70 -6.11
C LYS A 406 35.52 8.22 -5.10
N LEU A 407 36.11 7.05 -5.29
CA LEU A 407 37.17 6.52 -4.45
C LEU A 407 38.49 7.23 -4.73
N SER A 408 39.36 7.27 -3.73
CA SER A 408 40.74 7.69 -3.88
C SER A 408 41.44 6.81 -4.92
N PRO A 409 42.44 7.34 -5.66
CA PRO A 409 43.14 6.59 -6.69
C PRO A 409 43.64 5.23 -6.18
N ARG A 410 44.24 5.18 -4.98
CA ARG A 410 44.75 3.93 -4.41
C ARG A 410 43.65 2.88 -4.20
N THR A 411 42.52 3.28 -3.62
CA THR A 411 41.40 2.36 -3.35
C THR A 411 40.71 1.96 -4.65
N GLN A 412 40.61 2.88 -5.60
CA GLN A 412 40.12 2.62 -6.95
C GLN A 412 40.96 1.57 -7.66
N LEU A 413 42.30 1.66 -7.64
CA LEU A 413 43.20 0.65 -8.20
C LEU A 413 42.97 -0.72 -7.57
N LEU A 414 42.94 -0.77 -6.22
CA LEU A 414 42.76 -2.00 -5.46
C LEU A 414 41.47 -2.75 -5.85
N TYR A 415 40.37 -2.02 -6.03
CA TYR A 415 39.08 -2.63 -6.38
C TYR A 415 38.93 -2.87 -7.88
N ALA A 416 39.50 -2.02 -8.72
CA ALA A 416 39.57 -2.27 -10.16
C ALA A 416 40.26 -3.61 -10.42
N ASP A 417 41.39 -3.89 -9.80
CA ASP A 417 42.14 -5.15 -9.98
C ASP A 417 41.35 -6.42 -9.57
N ARG A 418 40.30 -6.28 -8.75
CA ARG A 418 39.43 -7.39 -8.35
C ARG A 418 38.28 -7.65 -9.32
N LEU A 419 38.02 -6.75 -10.26
CA LEU A 419 36.99 -6.95 -11.27
C LEU A 419 37.45 -7.99 -12.29
N ALA A 420 36.57 -8.95 -12.60
CA ALA A 420 36.79 -9.93 -13.66
C ALA A 420 36.63 -9.26 -15.04
N PHE A 421 37.60 -8.44 -15.45
CA PHE A 421 37.49 -7.59 -16.63
C PHE A 421 37.20 -8.33 -17.94
N ASP A 422 37.66 -9.57 -18.08
CA ASP A 422 37.36 -10.39 -19.25
C ASP A 422 35.82 -10.59 -19.39
N ASP A 423 35.12 -10.75 -18.26
CA ASP A 423 33.65 -10.81 -18.23
C ASP A 423 33.04 -9.45 -18.64
N TYR A 424 33.63 -8.33 -18.21
CA TYR A 424 33.17 -6.98 -18.59
C TYR A 424 33.42 -6.66 -20.07
N GLU A 425 34.52 -7.11 -20.68
CA GLU A 425 34.80 -6.94 -22.11
C GLU A 425 33.85 -7.78 -22.98
N ASN A 426 33.61 -9.03 -22.58
CA ASN A 426 32.61 -9.90 -23.22
C ASN A 426 31.22 -9.27 -23.13
N SER A 427 30.88 -8.76 -21.95
CA SER A 427 29.63 -8.06 -21.70
C SER A 427 29.48 -6.81 -22.56
N LEU A 428 30.52 -5.97 -22.68
CA LEU A 428 30.51 -4.78 -23.53
C LEU A 428 30.27 -5.13 -25.00
N THR A 429 30.89 -6.20 -25.47
CA THR A 429 30.71 -6.71 -26.84
C THR A 429 29.26 -7.13 -27.08
N GLU A 430 28.67 -7.86 -26.14
CA GLU A 430 27.26 -8.30 -26.22
C GLU A 430 26.28 -7.11 -26.18
N VAL A 431 26.51 -6.15 -25.28
CA VAL A 431 25.65 -4.97 -25.12
C VAL A 431 25.74 -4.05 -26.34
N ARG A 432 26.94 -3.84 -26.92
CA ARG A 432 27.11 -3.09 -28.17
C ARG A 432 26.38 -3.75 -29.34
N LYS A 433 26.45 -5.08 -29.45
CA LYS A 433 25.70 -5.82 -30.45
C LYS A 433 24.18 -5.60 -30.31
N LYS A 434 23.65 -5.69 -29.09
CA LYS A 434 22.23 -5.40 -28.81
C LYS A 434 21.85 -3.96 -29.10
N PHE A 435 22.75 -3.01 -28.83
CA PHE A 435 22.56 -1.60 -29.16
C PHE A 435 22.45 -1.40 -30.67
N GLU A 436 23.35 -1.99 -31.45
CA GLU A 436 23.34 -1.92 -32.92
C GLU A 436 22.11 -2.60 -33.52
N GLU A 437 21.73 -3.78 -33.01
CA GLU A 437 20.51 -4.49 -33.40
C GLU A 437 19.25 -3.64 -33.14
N LEU A 438 19.11 -3.10 -31.92
CA LEU A 438 17.95 -2.27 -31.54
C LEU A 438 17.90 -0.93 -32.30
N ALA A 439 19.04 -0.28 -32.49
CA ALA A 439 19.11 0.96 -33.28
C ALA A 439 18.69 0.70 -34.73
N GLY A 440 19.14 -0.42 -35.32
CA GLY A 440 18.72 -0.84 -36.65
C GLY A 440 17.23 -1.14 -36.74
N GLU A 441 16.66 -1.81 -35.73
CA GLU A 441 15.21 -2.07 -35.63
C GLU A 441 14.41 -0.77 -35.57
N ILE A 442 14.84 0.22 -34.75
CA ILE A 442 14.18 1.52 -34.64
C ILE A 442 14.19 2.25 -35.99
N ASP A 443 15.35 2.29 -36.68
CA ASP A 443 15.49 2.95 -37.98
C ASP A 443 14.63 2.29 -39.06
N GLN A 444 14.59 0.95 -39.07
CA GLN A 444 13.78 0.16 -40.01
C GLN A 444 12.28 0.37 -39.75
N SER A 445 11.84 0.20 -38.51
CA SER A 445 10.43 0.37 -38.10
C SER A 445 9.93 1.78 -38.37
N ASN A 446 10.73 2.82 -38.09
CA ASN A 446 10.40 4.19 -38.46
C ASN A 446 10.19 4.33 -39.97
N SER A 447 11.13 3.84 -40.78
CA SER A 447 11.03 3.95 -42.24
C SER A 447 9.81 3.20 -42.81
N GLU A 448 9.58 1.96 -42.37
CA GLU A 448 8.49 1.12 -42.85
C GLU A 448 7.12 1.67 -42.43
N CYS A 449 6.98 2.10 -41.16
CA CYS A 449 5.74 2.68 -40.64
C CYS A 449 5.37 3.98 -41.39
N TRP A 450 6.31 4.91 -41.56
CA TRP A 450 6.06 6.16 -42.29
C TRP A 450 5.74 5.94 -43.77
N GLN A 451 6.27 4.88 -44.39
CA GLN A 451 5.91 4.49 -45.76
C GLN A 451 4.51 3.85 -45.82
N ALA A 452 4.20 2.94 -44.90
CA ALA A 452 2.89 2.31 -44.80
C ALA A 452 1.79 3.36 -44.55
N TRP A 453 2.05 4.33 -43.68
CA TRP A 453 1.16 5.45 -43.40
C TRP A 453 0.95 6.34 -44.63
N ARG A 454 2.03 6.78 -45.30
CA ARG A 454 1.93 7.58 -46.54
C ARG A 454 1.09 6.86 -47.60
N ASN A 455 1.24 5.54 -47.71
CA ASN A 455 0.46 4.72 -48.63
C ASN A 455 -1.01 4.58 -48.22
N LYS A 456 -1.32 4.43 -46.92
CA LYS A 456 -2.69 4.42 -46.40
C LYS A 456 -3.38 5.76 -46.68
N VAL A 457 -2.78 6.88 -46.26
CA VAL A 457 -3.36 8.24 -46.44
C VAL A 457 -3.62 8.57 -47.91
N SER A 458 -2.70 8.22 -48.81
CA SER A 458 -2.86 8.48 -50.24
C SER A 458 -4.03 7.72 -50.88
N ARG A 459 -4.49 6.61 -50.28
CA ARG A 459 -5.63 5.83 -50.78
C ARG A 459 -6.99 6.39 -50.40
N TYR A 460 -7.08 7.27 -49.39
CA TYR A 460 -8.35 7.79 -48.87
C TYR A 460 -8.76 9.16 -49.44
N GLY A 461 -8.41 9.45 -50.70
CA GLY A 461 -8.53 10.76 -51.36
C GLY A 461 -9.92 11.43 -51.49
N SER A 462 -10.95 11.02 -50.74
CA SER A 462 -12.23 11.73 -50.64
C SER A 462 -12.95 11.37 -49.34
N ILE A 463 -13.18 12.36 -48.47
CA ILE A 463 -13.81 12.21 -47.16
C ILE A 463 -15.34 12.09 -47.34
N ASN A 464 -15.91 10.92 -47.06
CA ASN A 464 -17.35 10.71 -46.85
C ASN A 464 -17.58 10.19 -45.42
N ASP A 465 -18.77 10.38 -44.85
CA ASP A 465 -19.07 10.16 -43.42
C ASP A 465 -18.69 8.78 -42.81
N GLY A 466 -18.49 7.73 -43.62
CA GLY A 466 -17.96 6.42 -43.17
C GLY A 466 -16.43 6.37 -42.98
N VAL A 467 -15.73 7.49 -43.19
CA VAL A 467 -14.27 7.62 -43.05
C VAL A 467 -13.85 7.89 -41.60
N LEU A 468 -14.76 8.40 -40.76
CA LEU A 468 -14.42 8.79 -39.39
C LEU A 468 -13.98 7.58 -38.53
N GLU A 469 -14.73 6.47 -38.56
CA GLU A 469 -14.38 5.25 -37.82
C GLU A 469 -13.03 4.66 -38.27
N ARG A 470 -12.75 4.62 -39.57
CA ARG A 470 -11.46 4.13 -40.10
C ARG A 470 -10.30 5.09 -39.83
N TYR A 471 -10.60 6.37 -39.63
CA TYR A 471 -9.61 7.36 -39.22
C TYR A 471 -9.23 7.15 -37.75
N TYR A 472 -10.19 6.80 -36.89
CA TYR A 472 -9.91 6.44 -35.50
C TYR A 472 -9.09 5.14 -35.38
N GLU A 473 -9.45 4.07 -36.12
CA GLU A 473 -8.63 2.85 -36.17
C GLU A 473 -7.19 3.15 -36.62
N MET A 474 -7.02 4.08 -37.58
CA MET A 474 -5.69 4.50 -38.04
C MET A 474 -4.93 5.34 -37.00
N LEU A 475 -5.64 6.10 -36.16
CA LEU A 475 -5.02 6.85 -35.06
C LEU A 475 -4.57 5.91 -33.94
N GLU A 476 -5.38 4.91 -33.58
CA GLU A 476 -5.01 3.86 -32.61
C GLU A 476 -3.76 3.10 -33.08
N ASP A 477 -3.71 2.66 -34.36
CA ASP A 477 -2.52 2.02 -34.96
C ASP A 477 -1.25 2.91 -34.81
N ILE A 478 -1.40 4.24 -34.93
CA ILE A 478 -0.29 5.19 -34.81
C ILE A 478 0.12 5.35 -33.35
N GLU A 479 -0.83 5.47 -32.44
CA GLU A 479 -0.58 5.56 -30.99
C GLU A 479 0.20 4.34 -30.50
N ASP A 480 -0.23 3.12 -30.84
CA ASP A 480 0.46 1.88 -30.49
C ASP A 480 1.91 1.86 -31.02
N HIS A 481 2.14 2.29 -32.27
CA HIS A 481 3.49 2.34 -32.84
C HIS A 481 4.37 3.44 -32.21
N VAL A 482 3.78 4.57 -31.83
CA VAL A 482 4.50 5.64 -31.12
C VAL A 482 4.95 5.13 -29.75
N ASP A 483 4.09 4.40 -29.03
CA ASP A 483 4.44 3.79 -27.74
C ASP A 483 5.56 2.75 -27.88
N GLU A 484 5.53 1.90 -28.92
CA GLU A 484 6.60 0.95 -29.22
C GLU A 484 7.95 1.65 -29.51
N LEU A 485 7.92 2.73 -30.31
CA LEU A 485 9.12 3.51 -30.62
C LEU A 485 9.67 4.23 -29.38
N GLU A 486 8.80 4.85 -28.58
CA GLU A 486 9.20 5.53 -27.35
C GLU A 486 9.82 4.52 -26.36
N PHE A 487 9.25 3.31 -26.27
CA PHE A 487 9.81 2.21 -25.47
C PHE A 487 11.19 1.79 -25.98
N ALA A 488 11.34 1.62 -27.30
CA ALA A 488 12.62 1.26 -27.92
C ALA A 488 13.68 2.35 -27.70
N GLU A 489 13.33 3.63 -27.79
CA GLU A 489 14.22 4.76 -27.49
C GLU A 489 14.66 4.76 -26.02
N LYS A 490 13.76 4.56 -25.06
CA LYS A 490 14.14 4.47 -23.62
C LYS A 490 15.01 3.26 -23.34
N LYS A 491 14.73 2.13 -23.98
CA LYS A 491 15.59 0.93 -23.93
C LYS A 491 16.97 1.20 -24.54
N LEU A 492 17.05 1.96 -25.63
CA LEU A 492 18.32 2.38 -26.24
C LEU A 492 19.12 3.29 -25.31
N GLN A 493 18.47 4.26 -24.64
CA GLN A 493 19.12 5.12 -23.64
C GLN A 493 19.67 4.31 -22.46
N TYR A 494 18.90 3.33 -21.98
CA TYR A 494 19.32 2.41 -20.94
C TYR A 494 20.57 1.62 -21.35
N ILE A 495 20.55 1.00 -22.54
CA ILE A 495 21.69 0.26 -23.09
C ILE A 495 22.89 1.19 -23.31
N ALA A 496 22.70 2.40 -23.79
CA ALA A 496 23.77 3.39 -23.95
C ALA A 496 24.45 3.73 -22.61
N ARG A 497 23.67 3.89 -21.52
CA ARG A 497 24.21 4.06 -20.17
C ARG A 497 25.01 2.84 -19.72
N GLN A 498 24.56 1.62 -20.04
CA GLN A 498 25.33 0.39 -19.75
C GLN A 498 26.67 0.37 -20.51
N VAL A 499 26.67 0.67 -21.82
CA VAL A 499 27.88 0.75 -22.65
C VAL A 499 28.86 1.74 -22.04
N LYS A 500 28.39 2.96 -21.72
CA LYS A 500 29.22 4.01 -21.13
C LYS A 500 29.82 3.56 -19.79
N GLY A 501 29.01 2.97 -18.90
CA GLY A 501 29.49 2.49 -17.60
C GLY A 501 30.58 1.42 -17.74
N LEU A 502 30.41 0.47 -18.67
CA LEU A 502 31.40 -0.56 -18.99
C LEU A 502 32.70 0.04 -19.56
N GLU A 503 32.59 0.98 -20.50
CA GLU A 503 33.75 1.68 -21.07
C GLU A 503 34.54 2.43 -20.00
N GLU A 504 33.84 3.11 -19.09
CA GLU A 504 34.47 3.81 -17.96
C GLU A 504 35.17 2.84 -17.01
N ILE A 505 34.58 1.69 -16.68
CA ILE A 505 35.22 0.66 -15.85
C ILE A 505 36.49 0.14 -16.52
N LEU A 506 36.45 -0.15 -17.82
CA LEU A 506 37.61 -0.63 -18.56
C LEU A 506 38.70 0.45 -18.70
N GLN A 507 38.30 1.72 -18.85
CA GLN A 507 39.23 2.84 -18.90
C GLN A 507 39.98 3.02 -17.58
N LEU A 508 39.28 2.90 -16.43
CA LEU A 508 39.91 2.96 -15.10
C LEU A 508 41.01 1.90 -14.93
N ARG A 509 40.86 0.72 -15.54
CA ARG A 509 41.91 -0.31 -15.56
C ARG A 509 43.12 0.09 -16.40
N ARG A 510 42.89 0.69 -17.57
CA ARG A 510 44.01 1.10 -18.43
C ARG A 510 44.87 2.14 -17.73
N GLU A 511 44.21 3.09 -17.07
CA GLU A 511 44.86 4.08 -16.22
C GLU A 511 45.58 3.42 -15.03
N SER A 512 44.97 2.41 -14.40
CA SER A 512 45.60 1.66 -13.31
C SER A 512 46.90 0.96 -13.71
N THR A 513 46.93 0.37 -14.90
CA THR A 513 48.10 -0.36 -15.41
C THR A 513 49.26 0.54 -15.83
N LEU A 514 49.01 1.83 -16.09
CA LEU A 514 50.03 2.80 -16.51
C LEU A 514 50.76 3.46 -15.33
N ASP A 515 50.15 3.48 -14.15
CA ASP A 515 50.70 4.07 -12.91
C ASP A 515 51.46 3.06 -12.03
N LEU A 516 51.69 1.84 -12.52
CA LEU A 516 52.58 0.86 -11.88
C LEU A 516 54.05 1.11 -12.32
N PRO A 517 54.97 1.47 -11.40
CA PRO A 517 56.39 1.63 -11.71
C PRO A 517 57.10 0.31 -12.05
#